data_AF-A0A2N0WXR0-F1
#
_entry.id   AF-A0A2N0WXR0-F1
#
_cell.length_a   1.000
_cell.length_b   1.000
_cell.length_c   1.000
_cell.angle_alpha   90.00
_cell.angle_beta   90.00
_cell.angle_gamma   90.00
#
_symmetry.space_group_name_H-M   'P 1'
#
loop_
_entity.id
_entity.type
_entity.pdbx_description
1 polymer ?
#
loop_
_entity_poly.entity_id
_entity_poly.type
_entity_poly.pdbx_seq_one_letter_code
_entity_poly.pdbx_strand_id
1 'polypeptide(L)'
;MLSVVADVGGTNIRLAVCSNETGETSHIRTFSCAEFLTLDAALVQYFATLSEPVSALCIGIACPVENDLVSMTNLSWQFSKKALKEKLKLQQLYVINDYTAISLAVPFLSDLDKIKIGGGVVQKQGVTAVFGPGTGLGVSHIVYSGQKWISLDGEGGHVSFAPNSREQADILLLLQEQFGHVSAERLLSGQGLVNIYHAMCRLEGKQVKYHEPKLVTEAALSDDCELANRSLHLFCQIMGGFAGNLALNLACTGGVYIAGGIVPRFTEFFKDSEFREFFEHKGRFSTYLESIATYLITHDNPGLLGATVYLRQELGFIKE
;
A
#
# COMPACT_ATOMS: atom_id res chain seq x y z
N MET A 1 6.77 14.79 27.50
CA MET A 1 7.60 14.00 26.55
C MET A 1 6.69 13.50 25.45
N LEU A 2 7.14 13.63 24.20
CA LEU A 2 6.31 13.39 23.03
C LEU A 2 6.49 11.97 22.46
N SER A 3 5.43 11.47 21.86
CA SER A 3 5.47 10.34 20.92
C SER A 3 5.44 10.88 19.50
N VAL A 4 6.35 10.40 18.65
CA VAL A 4 6.42 10.77 17.24
C VAL A 4 6.18 9.54 16.37
N VAL A 5 5.53 9.76 15.24
CA VAL A 5 5.39 8.77 14.18
C VAL A 5 6.01 9.30 12.89
N ALA A 6 6.54 8.40 12.09
CA ALA A 6 7.14 8.71 10.80
C ALA A 6 6.69 7.73 9.73
N ASP A 7 6.49 8.23 8.52
CA ASP A 7 6.23 7.48 7.28
C ASP A 7 7.36 7.81 6.29
N VAL A 8 8.21 6.82 6.02
CA VAL A 8 9.45 6.97 5.27
C VAL A 8 9.35 6.20 3.95
N GLY A 9 9.12 6.92 2.86
CA GLY A 9 9.16 6.39 1.50
C GLY A 9 10.51 6.61 0.82
N GLY A 10 10.58 6.28 -0.47
CA GLY A 10 11.82 6.49 -1.26
C GLY A 10 12.13 7.96 -1.55
N THR A 11 11.13 8.84 -1.59
CA THR A 11 11.29 10.25 -1.99
C THR A 11 10.99 11.25 -0.89
N ASN A 12 10.09 10.92 0.03
CA ASN A 12 9.65 11.82 1.09
C ASN A 12 9.62 11.09 2.43
N ILE A 13 9.86 11.86 3.48
CA ILE A 13 9.61 11.48 4.87
C ILE A 13 8.52 12.39 5.43
N ARG A 14 7.49 11.81 6.04
CA ARG A 14 6.46 12.53 6.79
C ARG A 14 6.60 12.20 8.26
N LEU A 15 6.46 13.20 9.12
CA LEU A 15 6.60 13.08 10.57
C LEU A 15 5.45 13.80 11.26
N ALA A 16 4.99 13.26 12.38
CA ALA A 16 3.95 13.87 13.19
C ALA A 16 4.14 13.56 14.67
N VAL A 17 3.72 14.47 15.54
CA VAL A 17 3.50 14.16 16.95
C VAL A 17 2.16 13.41 17.05
N CYS A 18 2.12 12.31 17.79
CA CYS A 18 0.89 11.58 18.05
C CYS A 18 0.51 11.62 19.54
N SER A 19 -0.77 11.85 19.81
CA SER A 19 -1.34 11.70 21.15
C SER A 19 -1.40 10.23 21.53
N ASN A 20 -0.81 9.86 22.67
CA ASN A 20 -0.89 8.48 23.16
C ASN A 20 -2.32 8.11 23.55
N GLU A 21 -3.08 9.04 24.13
CA GLU A 21 -4.43 8.81 24.63
C GLU A 21 -5.45 8.76 23.50
N THR A 22 -5.47 9.76 22.62
CA THR A 22 -6.49 9.89 21.56
C THR A 22 -6.07 9.26 20.23
N GLY A 23 -4.76 9.19 19.94
CA GLY A 23 -4.24 8.80 18.63
C GLY A 23 -4.30 9.90 17.57
N GLU A 24 -4.74 11.10 17.93
CA GLU A 24 -4.71 12.25 17.02
C GLU A 24 -3.28 12.64 16.69
N THR A 25 -3.04 12.98 15.43
CA THR A 25 -1.74 13.45 14.94
C THR A 25 -1.74 14.97 14.80
N SER A 26 -0.60 15.58 15.10
CA SER A 26 -0.39 17.02 15.04
C SER A 26 1.04 17.33 14.61
N HIS A 27 1.32 18.60 14.33
CA HIS A 27 2.65 19.06 13.89
C HIS A 27 3.19 18.32 12.65
N ILE A 28 2.30 17.88 11.75
CA ILE A 28 2.71 17.15 10.55
C ILE A 28 3.69 17.98 9.73
N ARG A 29 4.81 17.36 9.36
CA ARG A 29 5.83 17.92 8.47
C ARG A 29 6.25 16.88 7.45
N THR A 30 6.43 17.34 6.22
CA THR A 30 6.96 16.54 5.12
C THR A 30 8.28 17.15 4.69
N PHE A 31 9.29 16.31 4.52
CA PHE A 31 10.57 16.70 3.93
C PHE A 31 10.91 15.81 2.74
N SER A 32 11.67 16.33 1.79
CA SER A 32 12.27 15.50 0.74
C SER A 32 13.41 14.67 1.33
N CYS A 33 13.43 13.37 1.05
CA CYS A 33 14.55 12.51 1.46
C CYS A 33 15.88 12.99 0.84
N ALA A 34 15.85 13.65 -0.33
CA ALA A 34 17.04 14.18 -0.98
C ALA A 34 17.70 15.35 -0.22
N GLU A 35 17.00 15.97 0.73
CA GLU A 35 17.56 17.03 1.59
C GLU A 35 18.53 16.48 2.66
N PHE A 36 18.54 15.15 2.90
CA PHE A 36 19.30 14.55 3.98
C PHE A 36 20.16 13.37 3.51
N LEU A 37 21.37 13.29 4.05
CA LEU A 37 22.27 12.16 3.83
C LEU A 37 21.87 10.92 4.63
N THR A 38 21.16 11.09 5.75
CA THR A 38 20.76 10.01 6.65
C THR A 38 19.40 10.26 7.29
N LEU A 39 18.74 9.18 7.70
CA LEU A 39 17.44 9.23 8.40
C LEU A 39 17.52 10.03 9.70
N ASP A 40 18.59 9.82 10.49
CA ASP A 40 18.75 10.50 11.77
C ASP A 40 18.90 12.02 11.61
N ALA A 41 19.47 12.51 10.51
CA ALA A 41 19.54 13.94 10.23
C ALA A 41 18.15 14.54 10.03
N ALA A 42 17.27 13.85 9.28
CA ALA A 42 15.87 14.27 9.11
C ALA A 42 15.10 14.26 10.43
N LEU A 43 15.29 13.22 11.25
CA LEU A 43 14.66 13.10 12.57
C LEU A 43 15.12 14.21 13.53
N VAL A 44 16.42 14.50 13.60
CA VAL A 44 16.99 15.57 14.43
C VAL A 44 16.45 16.93 13.99
N GLN A 45 16.37 17.19 12.67
CA GLN A 45 15.79 18.43 12.16
C GLN A 45 14.33 18.60 12.56
N TYR A 46 13.52 17.54 12.48
CA TYR A 46 12.13 17.59 12.93
C TYR A 46 12.01 17.79 14.45
N PHE A 47 12.79 17.06 15.25
CA PHE A 47 12.76 17.16 16.71
C PHE A 47 13.15 18.56 17.21
N ALA A 48 14.06 19.24 16.50
CA ALA A 48 14.43 20.62 16.81
C ALA A 48 13.28 21.63 16.66
N THR A 49 12.19 21.26 15.96
CA THR A 49 10.99 22.11 15.83
C THR A 49 9.99 21.96 16.97
N LEU A 50 10.19 20.97 17.86
CA LEU A 50 9.27 20.63 18.94
C LEU A 50 9.67 21.31 20.25
N SER A 51 8.66 21.67 21.06
CA SER A 51 8.86 22.32 22.36
C SER A 51 9.24 21.35 23.48
N GLU A 52 9.05 20.05 23.27
CA GLU A 52 9.28 19.00 24.25
C GLU A 52 10.14 17.87 23.67
N PRO A 53 10.93 17.17 24.51
CA PRO A 53 11.73 16.04 24.07
C PRO A 53 10.86 14.86 23.67
N VAL A 54 11.31 14.13 22.64
CA VAL A 54 10.68 12.90 22.15
C VAL A 54 11.16 11.71 22.96
N SER A 55 10.23 10.92 23.51
CA SER A 55 10.55 9.69 24.25
C SER A 55 10.27 8.42 23.46
N ALA A 56 9.32 8.47 22.53
CA ALA A 56 8.89 7.31 21.76
C ALA A 56 8.79 7.65 20.28
N LEU A 57 9.25 6.75 19.41
CA LEU A 57 9.20 6.90 17.96
C LEU A 57 8.74 5.60 17.31
N CYS A 58 7.77 5.69 16.40
CA CYS A 58 7.44 4.60 15.47
C CYS A 58 7.67 5.06 14.03
N ILE A 59 8.44 4.28 13.27
CA ILE A 59 8.79 4.57 11.88
C ILE A 59 8.20 3.47 10.99
N GLY A 60 7.25 3.82 10.13
CA GLY A 60 6.90 3.01 8.96
C GLY A 60 7.88 3.27 7.84
N ILE A 61 8.52 2.24 7.29
CA ILE A 61 9.54 2.37 6.25
C ILE A 61 9.33 1.39 5.09
N ALA A 62 9.50 1.88 3.87
CA ALA A 62 9.30 1.13 2.63
C ALA A 62 10.46 0.16 2.31
N CYS A 63 10.76 -0.76 3.24
CA CYS A 63 11.68 -1.88 3.05
C CYS A 63 11.43 -2.98 4.11
N PRO A 64 12.05 -4.17 3.97
CA PRO A 64 12.09 -5.17 5.03
C PRO A 64 12.79 -4.65 6.29
N VAL A 65 12.33 -5.10 7.46
CA VAL A 65 12.78 -4.60 8.77
C VAL A 65 13.04 -5.73 9.79
N GLU A 66 13.41 -6.94 9.37
CA GLU A 66 13.58 -8.06 10.31
C GLU A 66 14.77 -7.88 11.27
N ASN A 67 15.86 -7.29 10.77
CA ASN A 67 17.12 -7.19 11.50
C ASN A 67 17.34 -5.82 12.13
N ASP A 68 18.37 -5.70 12.97
CA ASP A 68 18.79 -4.42 13.54
C ASP A 68 19.27 -3.44 12.47
N LEU A 69 19.97 -3.94 11.44
CA LEU A 69 20.37 -3.15 10.29
C LEU A 69 19.18 -3.05 9.31
N VAL A 70 18.75 -1.82 9.07
CA VAL A 70 17.75 -1.49 8.05
C VAL A 70 18.46 -0.86 6.88
N SER A 71 18.20 -1.37 5.67
CA SER A 71 18.77 -0.87 4.42
C SER A 71 17.64 -0.60 3.43
N MET A 72 17.46 0.67 3.06
CA MET A 72 16.43 1.03 2.10
C MET A 72 16.83 0.59 0.69
N THR A 73 15.88 0.11 -0.08
CA THR A 73 16.09 -0.35 -1.48
C THR A 73 16.11 0.80 -2.46
N ASN A 74 15.30 1.84 -2.22
CA ASN A 74 15.11 2.97 -3.13
C ASN A 74 15.80 4.27 -2.63
N LEU A 75 16.56 4.19 -1.54
CA LEU A 75 17.29 5.30 -0.94
C LEU A 75 18.59 4.75 -0.32
N SER A 76 19.68 5.51 -0.35
CA SER A 76 20.99 5.04 0.17
C SER A 76 21.08 4.99 1.69
N TRP A 77 20.01 5.34 2.41
CA TRP A 77 20.00 5.34 3.87
C TRP A 77 20.10 3.92 4.43
N GLN A 78 21.03 3.76 5.36
CA GLN A 78 21.19 2.55 6.16
C GLN A 78 21.41 2.96 7.62
N PHE A 79 20.80 2.23 8.55
CA PHE A 79 20.94 2.52 9.97
C PHE A 79 20.72 1.27 10.82
N SER A 80 21.35 1.24 11.99
CA SER A 80 21.04 0.30 13.06
C SER A 80 19.91 0.87 13.92
N LYS A 81 18.87 0.08 14.20
CA LYS A 81 17.77 0.48 15.09
C LYS A 81 18.29 0.79 16.50
N LYS A 82 19.17 -0.06 17.05
CA LYS A 82 19.80 0.16 18.35
C LYS A 82 20.60 1.46 18.38
N ALA A 83 21.48 1.67 17.40
CA ALA A 83 22.29 2.88 17.33
C ALA A 83 21.42 4.15 17.17
N LEU A 84 20.35 4.07 16.37
CA LEU A 84 19.40 5.17 16.20
C LEU A 84 18.67 5.50 17.51
N LYS A 85 18.20 4.48 18.23
CA LYS A 85 17.54 4.63 19.54
C LYS A 85 18.44 5.35 20.54
N GLU A 86 19.69 4.93 20.64
CA GLU A 86 20.68 5.52 21.54
C GLU A 86 21.02 6.97 21.14
N LYS A 87 21.30 7.20 19.86
CA LYS A 87 21.65 8.52 19.31
C LYS A 87 20.55 9.56 19.57
N LEU A 88 19.29 9.17 19.40
CA LEU A 88 18.13 10.03 19.62
C LEU A 88 17.63 10.04 21.07
N LYS A 89 18.28 9.29 21.98
CA LYS A 89 17.91 9.17 23.40
C LYS A 89 16.46 8.73 23.63
N LEU A 90 15.96 7.86 22.76
CA LEU A 90 14.58 7.38 22.80
C LEU A 90 14.42 6.26 23.85
N GLN A 91 13.34 6.30 24.63
CA GLN A 91 12.96 5.21 25.51
C GLN A 91 12.39 4.03 24.71
N GLN A 92 11.59 4.32 23.68
CA GLN A 92 11.03 3.33 22.77
C GLN A 92 11.26 3.73 21.31
N LEU A 93 11.69 2.76 20.51
CA LEU A 93 11.83 2.89 19.07
C LEU A 93 11.25 1.64 18.42
N TYR A 94 10.29 1.84 17.53
CA TYR A 94 9.73 0.81 16.68
C TYR A 94 9.97 1.16 15.23
N VAL A 95 10.43 0.20 14.44
CA VAL A 95 10.61 0.34 13.01
C VAL A 95 9.87 -0.81 12.36
N ILE A 96 8.82 -0.47 11.62
CA ILE A 96 7.88 -1.39 10.99
C ILE A 96 7.88 -1.16 9.48
N ASN A 97 7.50 -2.17 8.72
CA ASN A 97 7.29 -2.00 7.29
C ASN A 97 6.13 -1.01 7.02
N ASP A 98 6.18 -0.29 5.89
CA ASP A 98 5.18 0.67 5.47
C ASP A 98 3.79 0.05 5.27
N TYR A 99 3.70 -1.14 4.67
CA TYR A 99 2.43 -1.87 4.54
C TYR A 99 1.92 -2.41 5.87
N THR A 100 2.81 -2.75 6.81
CA THR A 100 2.41 -3.03 8.20
C THR A 100 1.77 -1.80 8.85
N ALA A 101 2.32 -0.61 8.62
CA ALA A 101 1.70 0.63 9.10
C ALA A 101 0.33 0.83 8.42
N ILE A 102 0.29 0.85 7.08
CA ILE A 102 -0.96 1.07 6.33
C ILE A 102 -2.05 0.08 6.72
N SER A 103 -1.73 -1.21 6.93
CA SER A 103 -2.73 -2.20 7.33
C SER A 103 -3.31 -1.91 8.72
N LEU A 104 -2.48 -1.50 9.68
CA LEU A 104 -2.90 -1.10 11.02
C LEU A 104 -3.76 0.17 11.06
N ALA A 105 -3.72 0.99 10.02
CA ALA A 105 -4.60 2.16 9.91
C ALA A 105 -6.05 1.77 9.60
N VAL A 106 -6.27 0.66 8.88
CA VAL A 106 -7.57 0.30 8.30
C VAL A 106 -8.73 0.24 9.32
N PRO A 107 -8.57 -0.38 10.50
CA PRO A 107 -9.64 -0.42 11.50
C PRO A 107 -10.06 0.95 12.04
N PHE A 108 -9.24 1.98 11.83
CA PHE A 108 -9.41 3.33 12.35
C PHE A 108 -9.77 4.35 11.27
N LEU A 109 -9.96 3.92 10.02
CA LEU A 109 -10.44 4.78 8.93
C LEU A 109 -11.94 5.07 9.09
N SER A 110 -12.30 6.36 9.07
CA SER A 110 -13.70 6.78 8.99
C SER A 110 -14.28 6.52 7.60
N ASP A 111 -15.57 6.78 7.42
CA ASP A 111 -16.22 6.69 6.10
C ASP A 111 -15.81 7.83 5.14
N LEU A 112 -15.21 8.90 5.66
CA LEU A 112 -14.62 9.97 4.82
C LEU A 112 -13.23 9.61 4.30
N ASP A 113 -12.58 8.64 4.94
CA ASP A 113 -11.20 8.22 4.68
C ASP A 113 -11.10 7.09 3.64
N LYS A 114 -12.25 6.68 3.08
CA LYS A 114 -12.33 5.58 2.13
C LYS A 114 -13.54 5.71 1.21
N ILE A 115 -13.39 5.19 0.00
CA ILE A 115 -14.47 5.09 -0.99
C ILE A 115 -14.80 3.62 -1.17
N LYS A 116 -16.08 3.27 -1.04
CA LYS A 116 -16.54 1.90 -1.31
C LYS A 116 -16.53 1.62 -2.81
N ILE A 117 -15.96 0.47 -3.18
CA ILE A 117 -15.94 -0.02 -4.57
C ILE A 117 -16.80 -1.29 -4.58
N GLY A 118 -17.94 -1.28 -5.27
CA GLY A 118 -18.85 -2.42 -5.31
C GLY A 118 -19.64 -2.70 -4.02
N GLY A 119 -20.00 -3.98 -3.82
CA GLY A 119 -20.94 -4.45 -2.79
C GLY A 119 -20.33 -4.84 -1.44
N GLY A 120 -21.01 -5.73 -0.73
CA GLY A 120 -20.54 -6.34 0.51
C GLY A 120 -20.67 -5.50 1.79
N VAL A 121 -20.36 -6.11 2.92
CA VAL A 121 -20.35 -5.48 4.26
C VAL A 121 -19.10 -5.89 5.03
N VAL A 122 -18.69 -5.05 5.97
CA VAL A 122 -17.56 -5.34 6.86
C VAL A 122 -18.06 -6.06 8.11
N GLN A 123 -17.48 -7.21 8.42
CA GLN A 123 -17.64 -7.84 9.72
C GLN A 123 -16.64 -7.23 10.71
N LYS A 124 -17.14 -6.74 11.85
CA LYS A 124 -16.29 -6.20 12.92
C LYS A 124 -15.27 -7.27 13.35
N GLN A 125 -14.00 -6.89 13.43
CA GLN A 125 -12.89 -7.80 13.81
C GLN A 125 -12.65 -8.97 12.82
N GLY A 126 -13.27 -8.94 11.64
CA GLY A 126 -12.97 -9.89 10.57
C GLY A 126 -11.56 -9.70 10.02
N VAL A 127 -10.99 -10.77 9.45
CA VAL A 127 -9.70 -10.70 8.75
C VAL A 127 -9.85 -9.72 7.60
N THR A 128 -8.85 -8.87 7.41
CA THR A 128 -8.87 -7.84 6.37
C THR A 128 -7.61 -7.94 5.54
N ALA A 129 -7.74 -7.86 4.22
CA ALA A 129 -6.61 -7.75 3.32
C ALA A 129 -6.38 -6.29 2.93
N VAL A 130 -5.12 -5.89 2.82
CA VAL A 130 -4.71 -4.56 2.39
C VAL A 130 -3.64 -4.72 1.34
N PHE A 131 -3.84 -4.12 0.17
CA PHE A 131 -2.88 -4.20 -0.92
C PHE A 131 -2.89 -2.91 -1.73
N GLY A 132 -1.84 -2.61 -2.47
CA GLY A 132 -1.82 -1.37 -3.23
C GLY A 132 -0.75 -1.29 -4.32
N PRO A 133 -1.12 -0.97 -5.56
CA PRO A 133 -0.14 -0.68 -6.59
C PRO A 133 0.47 0.71 -6.39
N GLY A 134 1.80 0.75 -6.39
CA GLY A 134 2.62 1.96 -6.35
C GLY A 134 3.84 1.77 -7.24
N THR A 135 5.03 2.10 -6.73
CA THR A 135 6.29 1.69 -7.38
C THR A 135 6.38 0.17 -7.51
N GLY A 136 5.93 -0.56 -6.48
CA GLY A 136 5.73 -2.00 -6.47
C GLY A 136 4.29 -2.38 -6.10
N LEU A 137 4.10 -3.59 -5.57
CA LEU A 137 2.81 -4.10 -5.08
C LEU A 137 2.95 -4.60 -3.65
N GLY A 138 2.57 -3.77 -2.67
CA GLY A 138 2.55 -4.22 -1.28
C GLY A 138 1.27 -4.98 -0.95
N VAL A 139 1.38 -5.94 -0.04
CA VAL A 139 0.27 -6.76 0.46
C VAL A 139 0.49 -7.03 1.95
N SER A 140 -0.57 -6.87 2.73
CA SER A 140 -0.60 -7.25 4.14
C SER A 140 -2.00 -7.75 4.49
N HIS A 141 -2.10 -8.56 5.53
CA HIS A 141 -3.38 -8.89 6.16
C HIS A 141 -3.37 -8.36 7.59
N ILE A 142 -4.55 -8.10 8.13
CA ILE A 142 -4.72 -7.68 9.50
C ILE A 142 -5.78 -8.53 10.18
N VAL A 143 -5.41 -9.05 11.35
CA VAL A 143 -6.27 -9.90 12.18
C VAL A 143 -6.44 -9.25 13.54
N TYR A 144 -7.61 -9.43 14.15
CA TYR A 144 -7.84 -9.01 15.52
C TYR A 144 -7.65 -10.20 16.45
N SER A 145 -6.71 -10.10 17.39
CA SER A 145 -6.45 -11.16 18.38
C SER A 145 -5.92 -10.58 19.68
N GLY A 146 -6.39 -11.10 20.81
CA GLY A 146 -5.92 -10.68 22.13
C GLY A 146 -6.06 -9.18 22.39
N GLN A 147 -7.16 -8.58 21.92
CA GLN A 147 -7.44 -7.13 21.98
C GLN A 147 -6.48 -6.23 21.17
N LYS A 148 -5.65 -6.82 20.32
CA LYS A 148 -4.75 -6.11 19.43
C LYS A 148 -5.10 -6.39 17.97
N TRP A 149 -4.92 -5.37 17.15
CA TRP A 149 -4.78 -5.56 15.72
C TRP A 149 -3.35 -6.00 15.41
N ILE A 150 -3.23 -7.11 14.71
CA ILE A 150 -1.95 -7.72 14.34
C ILE A 150 -1.87 -7.69 12.83
N SER A 151 -0.90 -6.95 12.32
CA SER A 151 -0.53 -7.01 10.91
C SER A 151 0.27 -8.29 10.66
N LEU A 152 -0.13 -9.00 9.62
CA LEU A 152 0.61 -10.10 9.00
C LEU A 152 1.28 -9.53 7.76
N ASP A 153 2.59 -9.35 7.84
CA ASP A 153 3.42 -8.89 6.74
C ASP A 153 3.75 -10.05 5.78
N GLY A 154 4.21 -9.70 4.58
CA GLY A 154 4.64 -10.65 3.59
C GLY A 154 4.83 -10.03 2.21
N GLU A 155 5.37 -10.84 1.30
CA GLU A 155 5.73 -10.43 -0.06
C GLU A 155 4.65 -10.85 -1.08
N GLY A 156 3.38 -10.61 -0.72
CA GLY A 156 2.23 -11.09 -1.49
C GLY A 156 2.15 -10.51 -2.91
N GLY A 157 2.81 -9.39 -3.20
CA GLY A 157 2.88 -8.84 -4.56
C GLY A 157 3.80 -9.63 -5.51
N HIS A 158 4.69 -10.45 -4.95
CA HIS A 158 5.63 -11.28 -5.70
C HIS A 158 5.10 -12.68 -6.00
N VAL A 159 3.85 -13.01 -5.64
CA VAL A 159 3.21 -14.26 -6.09
C VAL A 159 3.00 -14.24 -7.60
N SER A 160 2.91 -15.43 -8.22
CA SER A 160 2.69 -15.54 -9.66
C SER A 160 1.38 -14.90 -10.11
N PHE A 161 1.42 -14.23 -11.27
CA PHE A 161 0.22 -13.69 -11.91
C PHE A 161 -0.72 -14.83 -12.34
N ALA A 162 -2.01 -14.69 -12.02
CA ALA A 162 -3.07 -15.64 -12.35
C ALA A 162 -4.06 -15.00 -13.35
N PRO A 163 -3.93 -15.25 -14.67
CA PRO A 163 -4.82 -14.68 -15.67
C PRO A 163 -6.23 -15.28 -15.58
N ASN A 164 -7.26 -14.43 -15.71
CA ASN A 164 -8.68 -14.83 -15.67
C ASN A 164 -9.38 -14.65 -17.04
N SER A 165 -8.67 -14.25 -18.08
CA SER A 165 -9.18 -14.14 -19.45
C SER A 165 -8.14 -14.61 -20.47
N ARG A 166 -8.58 -14.87 -21.70
CA ARG A 166 -7.66 -15.24 -22.79
C ARG A 166 -6.63 -14.15 -23.05
N GLU A 167 -7.07 -12.89 -23.11
CA GLU A 167 -6.20 -11.73 -23.31
C GLU A 167 -5.17 -11.59 -22.19
N GLN A 168 -5.57 -11.75 -20.93
CA GLN A 168 -4.65 -11.76 -19.79
C GLN A 168 -3.61 -12.90 -19.90
N ALA A 169 -4.01 -14.07 -20.41
CA ALA A 169 -3.09 -15.19 -20.65
C ALA A 169 -2.11 -14.91 -21.80
N ASP A 170 -2.54 -14.26 -22.88
CA ASP A 170 -1.65 -13.86 -23.97
C ASP A 170 -0.62 -12.81 -23.49
N ILE A 171 -1.03 -11.87 -22.62
CA ILE A 171 -0.11 -10.92 -21.95
C ILE A 171 0.88 -11.67 -21.05
N LEU A 172 0.43 -12.64 -20.26
CA LEU A 172 1.32 -13.46 -19.41
C LEU A 172 2.44 -14.10 -20.25
N LEU A 173 2.10 -14.70 -21.39
CA LEU A 173 3.09 -15.36 -22.25
C LEU A 173 4.15 -14.37 -22.76
N LEU A 174 3.74 -13.17 -23.19
CA LEU A 174 4.68 -12.13 -23.62
C LEU A 174 5.59 -11.63 -22.49
N LEU A 175 5.04 -11.42 -21.28
CA LEU A 175 5.84 -11.00 -20.14
C LEU A 175 6.76 -12.12 -19.63
N GLN A 176 6.35 -13.38 -19.78
CA GLN A 176 7.15 -14.54 -19.42
C GLN A 176 8.40 -14.68 -20.31
N GLU A 177 8.30 -14.37 -21.61
CA GLU A 177 9.47 -14.30 -22.51
C GLU A 177 10.51 -13.28 -22.01
N GLN A 178 10.06 -12.18 -21.39
CA GLN A 178 10.92 -11.10 -20.94
C GLN A 178 11.51 -11.32 -19.54
N PHE A 179 10.69 -11.78 -18.59
CA PHE A 179 11.05 -11.80 -17.16
C PHE A 179 11.25 -13.22 -16.60
N GLY A 180 10.86 -14.26 -17.33
CA GLY A 180 10.73 -15.60 -16.78
C GLY A 180 9.57 -15.67 -15.79
N HIS A 181 9.82 -15.35 -14.52
CA HIS A 181 8.76 -15.28 -13.53
C HIS A 181 7.96 -13.97 -13.64
N VAL A 182 6.66 -14.09 -13.88
CA VAL A 182 5.73 -12.96 -13.93
C VAL A 182 4.94 -12.91 -12.63
N SER A 183 5.36 -12.04 -11.70
CA SER A 183 4.60 -11.79 -10.47
C SER A 183 3.39 -10.89 -10.72
N ALA A 184 2.46 -10.84 -9.76
CA ALA A 184 1.36 -9.88 -9.79
C ALA A 184 1.87 -8.42 -9.90
N GLU A 185 2.96 -8.07 -9.21
CA GLU A 185 3.60 -6.75 -9.30
C GLU A 185 4.02 -6.35 -10.73
N ARG A 186 4.38 -7.32 -11.58
CA ARG A 186 4.76 -7.05 -12.98
C ARG A 186 3.61 -6.49 -13.82
N LEU A 187 2.37 -6.56 -13.31
CA LEU A 187 1.18 -5.97 -13.92
C LEU A 187 0.53 -4.92 -13.01
N LEU A 188 0.53 -5.12 -11.70
CA LEU A 188 -0.09 -4.26 -10.68
C LEU A 188 0.91 -3.32 -10.01
N SER A 189 1.56 -2.49 -10.80
CA SER A 189 2.41 -1.38 -10.37
C SER A 189 2.40 -0.31 -11.45
N GLY A 190 3.08 0.82 -11.20
CA GLY A 190 3.22 1.86 -12.23
C GLY A 190 3.88 1.30 -13.48
N GLN A 191 4.99 0.59 -13.29
CA GLN A 191 5.67 -0.11 -14.38
C GLN A 191 4.81 -1.25 -14.95
N GLY A 192 4.00 -1.90 -14.12
CA GLY A 192 3.08 -2.93 -14.54
C GLY A 192 2.03 -2.43 -15.55
N LEU A 193 1.50 -1.22 -15.36
CA LEU A 193 0.60 -0.60 -16.35
C LEU A 193 1.30 -0.39 -17.70
N VAL A 194 2.57 0.03 -17.68
CA VAL A 194 3.38 0.17 -18.91
C VAL A 194 3.60 -1.20 -19.57
N ASN A 195 3.88 -2.24 -18.78
CA ASN A 195 4.06 -3.60 -19.29
C ASN A 195 2.78 -4.12 -19.97
N ILE A 196 1.60 -3.88 -19.38
CA ILE A 196 0.30 -4.21 -20.01
C ILE A 196 0.17 -3.48 -21.35
N TYR A 197 0.41 -2.16 -21.38
CA TYR A 197 0.31 -1.36 -22.60
C TYR A 197 1.28 -1.82 -23.70
N HIS A 198 2.52 -2.15 -23.37
CA HIS A 198 3.50 -2.66 -24.33
C HIS A 198 3.12 -4.03 -24.86
N ALA A 199 2.64 -4.93 -24.01
CA ALA A 199 2.13 -6.23 -24.42
C ALA A 199 0.93 -6.08 -25.39
N MET A 200 -0.01 -5.18 -25.07
CA MET A 200 -1.15 -4.86 -25.93
C MET A 200 -0.72 -4.31 -27.30
N CYS A 201 0.24 -3.38 -27.34
CA CYS A 201 0.79 -2.88 -28.60
C CYS A 201 1.40 -4.01 -29.45
N ARG A 202 2.13 -4.94 -28.81
CA ARG A 202 2.75 -6.09 -29.49
C ARG A 202 1.70 -7.06 -30.05
N LEU A 203 0.65 -7.36 -29.28
CA LEU A 203 -0.45 -8.24 -29.74
C LEU A 203 -1.20 -7.64 -30.94
N GLU A 204 -1.38 -6.32 -30.96
CA GLU A 204 -2.11 -5.59 -32.02
C GLU A 204 -1.21 -5.12 -33.18
N GLY A 205 0.08 -5.46 -33.15
CA GLY A 205 1.06 -5.04 -34.17
C GLY A 205 1.24 -3.53 -34.28
N LYS A 206 1.05 -2.79 -33.18
CA LYS A 206 1.18 -1.33 -33.11
C LYS A 206 2.52 -0.90 -32.51
N GLN A 207 2.98 0.29 -32.87
CA GLN A 207 4.16 0.91 -32.26
C GLN A 207 3.84 1.46 -30.88
N VAL A 208 4.75 1.22 -29.94
CA VAL A 208 4.68 1.79 -28.58
C VAL A 208 4.93 3.29 -28.64
N LYS A 209 4.05 4.08 -28.01
CA LYS A 209 4.19 5.55 -27.90
C LYS A 209 4.58 6.02 -26.50
N TYR A 210 4.06 5.37 -25.46
CA TYR A 210 4.21 5.78 -24.08
C TYR A 210 5.10 4.81 -23.29
N HIS A 211 6.04 5.34 -22.53
CA HIS A 211 7.01 4.56 -21.75
C HIS A 211 6.94 4.85 -20.24
N GLU A 212 6.19 5.87 -19.85
CA GLU A 212 6.03 6.27 -18.45
C GLU A 212 4.62 5.96 -17.96
N PRO A 213 4.45 5.50 -16.71
CA PRO A 213 3.13 5.13 -16.17
C PRO A 213 2.12 6.28 -16.27
N LYS A 214 2.57 7.50 -15.95
CA LYS A 214 1.75 8.71 -15.99
C LYS A 214 1.20 8.98 -17.39
N LEU A 215 2.03 8.85 -18.42
CA LEU A 215 1.63 9.10 -19.81
C LEU A 215 0.62 8.05 -20.31
N VAL A 216 0.78 6.79 -19.90
CA VAL A 216 -0.22 5.75 -20.22
C VAL A 216 -1.56 6.07 -19.57
N THR A 217 -1.57 6.46 -18.30
CA THR A 217 -2.81 6.85 -17.60
C THR A 217 -3.45 8.09 -18.22
N GLU A 218 -2.67 9.13 -18.54
CA GLU A 218 -3.19 10.35 -19.17
C GLU A 218 -3.83 10.05 -20.53
N ALA A 219 -3.14 9.29 -21.39
CA ALA A 219 -3.66 8.91 -22.70
C ALA A 219 -4.88 7.98 -22.65
N ALA A 220 -4.99 7.16 -21.58
CA ALA A 220 -6.15 6.32 -21.33
C ALA A 220 -7.39 7.14 -20.94
N LEU A 221 -7.21 8.18 -20.12
CA LEU A 221 -8.30 9.02 -19.60
C LEU A 221 -8.74 10.12 -20.57
N SER A 222 -7.84 10.60 -21.43
CA SER A 222 -8.19 11.57 -22.49
C SER A 222 -8.81 10.93 -23.73
N ASP A 223 -8.88 9.59 -23.77
CA ASP A 223 -9.33 8.80 -24.92
C ASP A 223 -8.49 9.02 -26.20
N ASP A 224 -7.26 9.53 -26.05
CA ASP A 224 -6.32 9.77 -27.16
C ASP A 224 -5.69 8.47 -27.69
N CYS A 225 -5.75 7.39 -26.91
CA CYS A 225 -5.18 6.10 -27.27
C CYS A 225 -6.04 4.94 -26.76
N GLU A 226 -6.78 4.31 -27.68
CA GLU A 226 -7.60 3.13 -27.43
C GLU A 226 -6.83 2.00 -26.71
N LEU A 227 -5.58 1.75 -27.08
CA LEU A 227 -4.75 0.73 -26.41
C LEU A 227 -4.34 1.14 -24.99
N ALA A 228 -4.12 2.42 -24.72
CA ALA A 228 -3.84 2.89 -23.36
C ALA A 228 -5.09 2.75 -22.49
N ASN A 229 -6.26 3.13 -23.02
CA ASN A 229 -7.56 2.97 -22.37
C ASN A 229 -7.84 1.49 -22.02
N ARG A 230 -7.73 0.59 -23.01
CA ARG A 230 -7.89 -0.86 -22.80
C ARG A 230 -6.89 -1.44 -21.80
N SER A 231 -5.66 -0.92 -21.78
CA SER A 231 -4.65 -1.32 -20.79
C SER A 231 -5.03 -0.93 -19.36
N LEU A 232 -5.67 0.24 -19.19
CA LEU A 232 -6.15 0.69 -17.88
C LEU A 232 -7.37 -0.15 -17.41
N HIS A 233 -8.26 -0.54 -18.32
CA HIS A 233 -9.32 -1.52 -18.03
C HIS A 233 -8.73 -2.87 -17.59
N LEU A 234 -7.77 -3.43 -18.34
CA LEU A 234 -7.09 -4.68 -17.98
C LEU A 234 -6.40 -4.59 -16.62
N PHE A 235 -5.76 -3.47 -16.31
CA PHE A 235 -5.16 -3.23 -15.00
C PHE A 235 -6.21 -3.34 -13.87
N CYS A 236 -7.39 -2.75 -14.05
CA CYS A 236 -8.49 -2.83 -13.08
C CYS A 236 -9.06 -4.25 -12.95
N GLN A 237 -9.22 -4.97 -14.06
CA GLN A 237 -9.64 -6.38 -14.06
C GLN A 237 -8.67 -7.28 -13.31
N ILE A 238 -7.37 -7.15 -13.61
CA ILE A 238 -6.31 -7.92 -12.94
C ILE A 238 -6.30 -7.61 -11.44
N MET A 239 -6.50 -6.33 -11.08
CA MET A 239 -6.56 -5.90 -9.69
C MET A 239 -7.75 -6.54 -8.95
N GLY A 240 -8.92 -6.59 -9.59
CA GLY A 240 -10.10 -7.28 -9.06
C GLY A 240 -9.82 -8.75 -8.82
N GLY A 241 -9.31 -9.45 -9.84
CA GLY A 241 -8.98 -10.87 -9.76
C GLY A 241 -7.96 -11.20 -8.66
N PHE A 242 -6.97 -10.33 -8.47
CA PHE A 242 -5.96 -10.43 -7.40
C PHE A 242 -6.57 -10.20 -6.01
N ALA A 243 -7.36 -9.14 -5.83
CA ALA A 243 -8.06 -8.84 -4.59
C ALA A 243 -9.01 -9.98 -4.16
N GLY A 244 -9.73 -10.58 -5.13
CA GLY A 244 -10.59 -11.73 -4.86
C GLY A 244 -9.81 -12.95 -4.39
N ASN A 245 -8.60 -13.17 -4.90
CA ASN A 245 -7.73 -14.25 -4.42
C ASN A 245 -7.27 -14.00 -2.97
N LEU A 246 -6.89 -12.77 -2.61
CA LEU A 246 -6.54 -12.42 -1.23
C LEU A 246 -7.72 -12.67 -0.29
N ALA A 247 -8.91 -12.21 -0.68
CA ALA A 247 -10.13 -12.39 0.10
C ALA A 247 -10.44 -13.87 0.38
N LEU A 248 -10.30 -14.74 -0.63
CA LEU A 248 -10.53 -16.18 -0.49
C LEU A 248 -9.47 -16.87 0.37
N ASN A 249 -8.19 -16.50 0.23
CA ASN A 249 -7.09 -17.18 0.91
C ASN A 249 -7.17 -17.10 2.44
N LEU A 250 -7.69 -15.99 2.97
CA LEU A 250 -7.73 -15.72 4.41
C LEU A 250 -9.13 -15.40 4.94
N ALA A 251 -10.17 -15.67 4.14
CA ALA A 251 -11.56 -15.38 4.49
C ALA A 251 -11.74 -13.94 4.99
N CYS A 252 -11.38 -12.96 4.14
CA CYS A 252 -11.26 -11.55 4.53
C CYS A 252 -12.62 -10.87 4.74
N THR A 253 -13.41 -11.31 5.72
CA THR A 253 -14.74 -10.79 6.04
C THR A 253 -14.73 -9.38 6.63
N GLY A 254 -13.57 -8.90 7.10
CA GLY A 254 -13.34 -7.50 7.47
C GLY A 254 -13.17 -6.57 6.25
N GLY A 255 -13.07 -7.15 5.05
CA GLY A 255 -13.00 -6.44 3.78
C GLY A 255 -11.64 -6.54 3.09
N VAL A 256 -11.56 -5.98 1.88
CA VAL A 256 -10.30 -5.76 1.16
C VAL A 256 -10.12 -4.28 0.88
N TYR A 257 -8.97 -3.74 1.27
CA TYR A 257 -8.67 -2.32 1.15
C TYR A 257 -7.53 -2.11 0.16
N ILE A 258 -7.75 -1.17 -0.74
CA ILE A 258 -6.82 -0.77 -1.79
C ILE A 258 -6.11 0.48 -1.29
N ALA A 259 -4.82 0.34 -1.01
CA ALA A 259 -3.91 1.43 -0.72
C ALA A 259 -3.13 1.83 -1.99
N GLY A 260 -2.21 2.79 -1.84
CA GLY A 260 -1.23 3.12 -2.87
C GLY A 260 -1.58 4.38 -3.68
N GLY A 261 -0.57 4.89 -4.39
CA GLY A 261 -0.61 6.22 -5.01
C GLY A 261 -1.03 6.26 -6.48
N ILE A 262 -1.33 5.10 -7.09
CA ILE A 262 -1.70 5.00 -8.50
C ILE A 262 -3.20 5.19 -8.68
N VAL A 263 -4.02 4.35 -8.04
CA VAL A 263 -5.48 4.36 -8.19
C VAL A 263 -6.13 5.71 -7.85
N PRO A 264 -5.70 6.46 -6.79
CA PRO A 264 -6.28 7.77 -6.48
C PRO A 264 -6.25 8.78 -7.64
N ARG A 265 -5.35 8.60 -8.63
CA ARG A 265 -5.22 9.48 -9.80
C ARG A 265 -6.32 9.27 -10.84
N PHE A 266 -7.04 8.16 -10.79
CA PHE A 266 -8.12 7.81 -11.72
C PHE A 266 -9.30 7.18 -10.98
N THR A 267 -9.63 7.70 -9.80
CA THR A 267 -10.67 7.18 -8.91
C THR A 267 -12.01 6.98 -9.60
N GLU A 268 -12.48 7.94 -10.41
CA GLU A 268 -13.76 7.81 -11.11
C GLU A 268 -13.74 6.68 -12.16
N PHE A 269 -12.68 6.62 -12.98
CA PHE A 269 -12.48 5.50 -13.90
C PHE A 269 -12.46 4.15 -13.15
N PHE A 270 -11.76 4.09 -12.01
CA PHE A 270 -11.66 2.86 -11.23
C PHE A 270 -13.00 2.41 -10.64
N LYS A 271 -13.83 3.34 -10.17
CA LYS A 271 -15.19 3.05 -9.68
C LYS A 271 -16.08 2.43 -10.75
N ASP A 272 -15.95 2.92 -11.98
CA ASP A 272 -16.76 2.48 -13.13
C ASP A 272 -16.14 1.30 -13.89
N SER A 273 -14.95 0.84 -13.47
CA SER A 273 -14.24 -0.27 -14.09
C SER A 273 -14.79 -1.64 -13.70
N GLU A 274 -14.27 -2.67 -14.36
CA GLU A 274 -14.58 -4.08 -14.12
C GLU A 274 -13.88 -4.66 -12.89
N PHE A 275 -13.26 -3.83 -12.03
CA PHE A 275 -12.60 -4.28 -10.80
C PHE A 275 -13.53 -5.18 -9.97
N ARG A 276 -14.77 -4.73 -9.72
CA ARG A 276 -15.70 -5.48 -8.86
C ARG A 276 -16.16 -6.78 -9.52
N GLU A 277 -16.42 -6.76 -10.82
CA GLU A 277 -16.78 -7.96 -11.57
C GLU A 277 -15.67 -9.02 -11.45
N PHE A 278 -14.41 -8.64 -11.68
CA PHE A 278 -13.29 -9.58 -11.58
C PHE A 278 -12.94 -9.98 -10.14
N PHE A 279 -13.26 -9.13 -9.15
CA PHE A 279 -13.19 -9.51 -7.74
C PHE A 279 -14.11 -10.69 -7.43
N GLU A 280 -15.34 -10.66 -7.94
CA GLU A 280 -16.37 -11.69 -7.70
C GLU A 280 -16.29 -12.88 -8.65
N HIS A 281 -15.54 -12.77 -9.76
CA HIS A 281 -15.43 -13.81 -10.80
C HIS A 281 -14.63 -15.04 -10.33
N LYS A 282 -15.19 -15.80 -9.39
CA LYS A 282 -14.60 -17.01 -8.77
C LYS A 282 -15.54 -18.21 -8.79
N GLY A 283 -16.36 -18.30 -9.84
CA GLY A 283 -17.30 -19.40 -10.07
C GLY A 283 -18.24 -19.61 -8.89
N ARG A 284 -18.30 -20.83 -8.34
CA ARG A 284 -19.18 -21.16 -7.20
C ARG A 284 -18.91 -20.37 -5.90
N PHE A 285 -17.79 -19.64 -5.82
CA PHE A 285 -17.47 -18.75 -4.71
C PHE A 285 -17.84 -17.28 -4.96
N SER A 286 -18.52 -16.95 -6.08
CA SER A 286 -18.93 -15.56 -6.37
C SER A 286 -19.76 -14.97 -5.24
N THR A 287 -20.79 -15.69 -4.77
CA THR A 287 -21.68 -15.24 -3.68
C THR A 287 -20.94 -15.05 -2.35
N TYR A 288 -19.85 -15.80 -2.11
CA TYR A 288 -19.01 -15.56 -0.95
C TYR A 288 -18.32 -14.18 -1.03
N LEU A 289 -17.79 -13.83 -2.21
CA LEU A 289 -17.10 -12.56 -2.44
C LEU A 289 -18.06 -11.37 -2.58
N GLU A 290 -19.27 -11.58 -3.12
CA GLU A 290 -20.35 -10.57 -3.14
C GLU A 290 -20.62 -10.00 -1.74
N SER A 291 -20.45 -10.81 -0.69
CA SER A 291 -20.63 -10.39 0.71
C SER A 291 -19.46 -9.59 1.29
N ILE A 292 -18.28 -9.64 0.68
CA ILE A 292 -17.06 -8.99 1.18
C ILE A 292 -16.94 -7.58 0.59
N ALA A 293 -16.84 -6.59 1.47
CA ALA A 293 -16.70 -5.20 1.07
C ALA A 293 -15.29 -4.90 0.54
N THR A 294 -15.22 -4.04 -0.48
CA THR A 294 -13.96 -3.53 -1.02
C THR A 294 -13.92 -2.01 -0.95
N TYR A 295 -12.77 -1.44 -0.57
CA TYR A 295 -12.62 0.01 -0.37
C TYR A 295 -11.31 0.52 -0.98
N LEU A 296 -11.34 1.71 -1.57
CA LEU A 296 -10.16 2.50 -1.86
C LEU A 296 -9.88 3.43 -0.67
N ILE A 297 -8.67 3.37 -0.11
CA ILE A 297 -8.25 4.29 0.97
C ILE A 297 -7.97 5.66 0.36
N THR A 298 -8.60 6.70 0.91
CA THR A 298 -8.43 8.11 0.50
C THR A 298 -7.85 8.99 1.59
N HIS A 299 -7.59 8.45 2.78
CA HIS A 299 -6.87 9.16 3.84
C HIS A 299 -5.50 9.64 3.34
N ASP A 300 -5.11 10.87 3.70
CA ASP A 300 -3.87 11.50 3.18
C ASP A 300 -2.60 10.84 3.74
N ASN A 301 -2.66 10.34 4.99
CA ASN A 301 -1.49 9.84 5.72
C ASN A 301 -1.75 8.48 6.42
N PRO A 302 -2.17 7.42 5.69
CA PRO A 302 -2.49 6.13 6.31
C PRO A 302 -1.27 5.50 7.00
N GLY A 303 -0.06 5.73 6.48
CA GLY A 303 1.19 5.29 7.13
C GLY A 303 1.39 5.91 8.52
N LEU A 304 1.12 7.22 8.69
CA LEU A 304 1.22 7.88 9.99
C LEU A 304 0.13 7.42 10.97
N LEU A 305 -1.10 7.24 10.49
CA LEU A 305 -2.21 6.72 11.29
C LEU A 305 -1.88 5.29 11.80
N GLY A 306 -1.39 4.44 10.90
CA GLY A 306 -0.94 3.09 11.19
C GLY A 306 0.20 2.99 12.19
N ALA A 307 1.25 3.80 11.99
CA ALA A 307 2.37 3.90 12.94
C ALA A 307 1.89 4.40 14.32
N THR A 308 0.88 5.28 14.36
CA THR A 308 0.26 5.74 15.61
C THR A 308 -0.46 4.60 16.32
N VAL A 309 -1.25 3.81 15.58
CA VAL A 309 -1.92 2.61 16.12
C VAL A 309 -0.89 1.63 16.67
N TYR A 310 0.15 1.29 15.90
CA TYR A 310 1.22 0.40 16.34
C TYR A 310 1.85 0.90 17.65
N LEU A 311 2.28 2.16 17.67
CA LEU A 311 2.95 2.74 18.84
C LEU A 311 2.05 2.71 20.08
N ARG A 312 0.77 3.07 19.95
CA ARG A 312 -0.19 3.06 21.06
C ARG A 312 -0.48 1.64 21.56
N GLN A 313 -0.55 0.63 20.69
CA GLN A 313 -0.72 -0.76 21.13
C GLN A 313 0.49 -1.27 21.92
N GLU A 314 1.69 -0.88 21.53
CA GLU A 314 2.93 -1.30 22.19
C GLU A 314 3.17 -0.56 23.51
N LEU A 315 2.73 0.70 23.59
CA LEU A 315 2.73 1.47 24.83
C LEU A 315 1.53 1.14 25.75
N GLY A 316 0.57 0.33 25.28
CA GLY A 316 -0.58 -0.13 26.08
C GLY A 316 -1.75 0.87 26.20
N PHE A 317 -1.81 1.87 25.32
CA PHE A 317 -2.87 2.90 25.31
C PHE A 317 -4.11 2.54 24.49
N ILE A 318 -4.04 1.51 23.62
CA ILE A 318 -5.23 0.95 22.98
C ILE A 318 -5.67 -0.22 23.86
N LYS A 319 -6.52 0.10 24.85
CA LYS A 319 -7.30 -0.85 25.64
C LYS A 319 -8.69 -0.24 25.85
N GLU A 320 -9.71 -1.03 25.50
CA GLU A 320 -11.15 -0.71 25.48
C GLU A 320 -11.61 0.23 24.34
#